data_AF-A0A2D4H821-F1
#
_entry.id   AF-A0A2D4H821-F1
#
_cell.length_a   1.000
_cell.length_b   1.000
_cell.length_c   1.000
_cell.angle_alpha   90.00
_cell.angle_beta   90.00
_cell.angle_gamma   90.00
#
_symmetry.space_group_name_H-M   'P 1'
#
loop_
_entity.id
_entity.type
_entity.pdbx_description
1 polymer ?
#
loop_
_entity_poly.entity_id
_entity_poly.type
_entity_poly.pdbx_seq_one_letter_code
_entity_poly.pdbx_strand_id
1 'polypeptide(L)'
;VQTALQKSLVAVGPAGRHTASVIFLHGSGDTGQGVRDWIKQVLKQDLSFQHIKVIYPTAPARPYTPMRGSLSNVWFDRYKISNDCPEHTETIDVMCQALNSLIDDEVKNGIRKNRILLGTGEE
;
A
#
# COMPACT_ATOMS: atom_id res chain seq x y z
N VAL A 1 3.06 -11.75 -15.07
CA VAL A 1 2.44 -10.77 -14.15
C VAL A 1 3.50 -10.41 -13.12
N GLN A 2 3.86 -9.13 -13.00
CA GLN A 2 4.87 -8.70 -12.03
C GLN A 2 4.23 -8.69 -10.65
N THR A 3 4.60 -9.66 -9.80
CA THR A 3 3.96 -9.91 -8.49
C THR A 3 4.66 -9.22 -7.33
N ALA A 4 5.89 -8.73 -7.54
CA ALA A 4 6.65 -8.06 -6.50
C ALA A 4 6.24 -6.59 -6.41
N LEU A 5 5.95 -6.12 -5.19
CA LEU A 5 5.88 -4.70 -4.87
C LEU A 5 7.16 -4.01 -5.37
N GLN A 6 7.06 -2.77 -5.85
CA GLN A 6 8.26 -2.04 -6.20
C GLN A 6 9.15 -1.87 -4.96
N LYS A 7 10.46 -2.09 -5.13
CA LYS A 7 11.46 -2.01 -4.06
C LYS A 7 11.59 -0.60 -3.43
N SER A 8 10.88 0.40 -3.94
CA SER A 8 10.76 1.75 -3.35
C SER A 8 9.78 1.76 -2.18
N LEU A 9 9.99 0.86 -1.21
CA LEU A 9 9.31 0.93 0.08
C LEU A 9 9.77 2.19 0.81
N VAL A 10 8.85 3.14 0.99
CA VAL A 10 9.10 4.31 1.82
C VAL A 10 8.65 3.98 3.23
N ALA A 11 9.55 4.05 4.20
CA ALA A 11 9.23 3.78 5.59
C ALA A 11 9.63 4.97 6.48
N VAL A 12 8.73 5.37 7.36
CA VAL A 12 9.01 6.30 8.46
C VAL A 12 9.17 5.46 9.71
N GLY A 13 10.42 5.40 10.19
CA GLY A 13 10.76 4.68 11.41
C GLY A 13 10.08 5.30 12.64
N PRO A 14 9.81 4.51 13.69
CA PRO A 14 9.34 5.05 14.96
C PRO A 14 10.44 5.88 15.64
N ALA A 15 10.04 6.89 16.41
CA ALA A 15 10.99 7.69 17.19
C ALA A 15 11.65 6.93 18.36
N GLY A 16 11.04 5.82 18.78
CA GLY A 16 11.58 4.92 19.80
C GLY A 16 11.50 3.46 19.37
N ARG A 17 11.40 2.54 20.35
CA ARG A 17 11.34 1.10 20.06
C ARG A 17 10.13 0.75 19.18
N HIS A 18 10.39 0.06 18.09
CA HIS A 18 9.38 -0.46 17.15
C HIS A 18 8.58 -1.60 17.80
N THR A 19 7.26 -1.44 17.91
CA THR A 19 6.36 -2.45 18.52
C THR A 19 5.04 -2.66 17.76
N ALA A 20 4.84 -1.92 16.67
CA ALA A 20 3.68 -2.00 15.79
C ALA A 20 4.04 -1.42 14.41
N SER A 21 3.26 -1.80 13.40
CA SER A 21 3.44 -1.29 12.03
C SER A 21 2.11 -0.87 11.44
N VAL A 22 2.14 0.18 10.63
CA VAL A 22 1.03 0.59 9.75
C VAL A 22 1.52 0.43 8.33
N ILE A 23 0.79 -0.31 7.51
CA ILE A 23 0.97 -0.38 6.06
C ILE A 23 -0.13 0.49 5.44
N PHE A 24 0.27 1.60 4.85
CA PHE A 24 -0.63 2.60 4.28
C PHE A 24 -0.57 2.54 2.75
N LEU A 25 -1.65 2.08 2.11
CA LEU A 25 -1.74 1.92 0.66
C LEU A 25 -2.22 3.22 0.00
N HIS A 26 -1.57 3.60 -1.11
CA HIS A 26 -1.96 4.75 -1.93
C HIS A 26 -3.14 4.45 -2.87
N GLY A 27 -3.76 5.49 -3.45
CA GLY A 27 -4.84 5.37 -4.44
C GLY A 27 -4.36 5.03 -5.87
N SER A 28 -5.30 4.81 -6.79
CA SER A 28 -4.99 4.46 -8.18
C SER A 28 -4.11 5.51 -8.89
N GLY A 29 -2.97 5.09 -9.44
CA GLY A 29 -2.07 5.94 -10.21
C GLY A 29 -1.01 6.69 -9.38
N ASP A 30 -1.06 6.59 -8.05
CA ASP A 30 -0.09 7.24 -7.16
C ASP A 30 1.11 6.30 -6.83
N THR A 31 1.94 6.68 -5.87
CA THR A 31 3.09 5.93 -5.34
C THR A 31 3.14 6.01 -3.83
N GLY A 32 3.95 5.16 -3.19
CA GLY A 32 4.19 5.22 -1.74
C GLY A 32 4.80 6.56 -1.28
N GLN A 33 5.67 7.17 -2.10
CA GLN A 33 6.22 8.49 -1.80
C GLN A 33 5.16 9.59 -2.00
N GLY A 34 4.35 9.50 -3.05
CA GLY A 34 3.29 10.47 -3.33
C GLY A 34 2.26 10.56 -2.21
N VAL A 35 1.72 9.43 -1.74
CA VAL A 35 0.77 9.42 -0.61
C VAL A 35 1.41 9.92 0.69
N ARG A 36 2.70 9.63 0.92
CA ARG A 36 3.43 10.16 2.08
C ARG A 36 3.52 11.69 2.02
N ASP A 37 3.86 12.24 0.86
CA ASP A 37 3.99 13.69 0.67
C ASP A 37 2.63 14.38 0.79
N TRP A 38 1.56 13.77 0.27
CA TRP A 38 0.19 14.23 0.46
C TRP A 38 -0.21 14.25 1.94
N ILE A 39 0.01 13.15 2.68
CA ILE A 39 -0.25 13.10 4.13
C ILE A 39 0.54 14.20 4.86
N LYS A 40 1.81 14.38 4.51
CA LYS A 40 2.66 15.41 5.09
C LYS A 40 2.12 16.82 4.82
N GLN A 41 1.62 17.07 3.62
CA GLN A 41 1.01 18.35 3.25
C GLN A 41 -0.27 18.61 4.06
N VAL A 42 -1.15 17.61 4.18
CA VAL A 42 -2.42 17.72 4.92
C VAL A 42 -2.17 17.93 6.42
N LEU A 43 -1.27 17.15 7.02
CA LEU A 43 -0.93 17.24 8.44
C LEU A 43 0.06 18.37 8.77
N LYS A 44 0.69 18.97 7.75
CA LYS A 44 1.81 19.92 7.86
C LYS A 44 3.04 19.35 8.58
N GLN A 45 3.14 18.02 8.69
CA GLN A 45 4.24 17.30 9.32
C GLN A 45 4.26 15.83 8.85
N ASP A 46 5.40 15.14 8.98
CA ASP A 46 5.46 13.70 8.69
C ASP A 46 4.57 12.91 9.67
N LEU A 47 3.77 11.98 9.13
CA LEU A 47 3.01 11.03 9.95
C LEU A 47 3.99 10.06 10.62
N SER A 48 4.23 10.30 11.90
CA SER A 48 5.24 9.62 12.70
C SER A 48 4.72 9.34 14.10
N PHE A 49 5.23 8.27 14.72
CA PHE A 49 4.77 7.79 16.01
C PHE A 49 5.94 7.30 16.87
N GLN A 50 5.76 7.27 18.18
CA GLN A 50 6.80 6.82 19.11
C GLN A 50 7.16 5.33 18.93
N HIS A 51 6.19 4.49 18.57
CA HIS A 51 6.33 3.03 18.60
C HIS A 51 5.83 2.32 17.34
N ILE A 52 5.36 3.08 16.35
CA ILE A 52 4.75 2.56 15.13
C ILE A 52 5.63 2.94 13.95
N LYS A 53 6.05 1.94 13.16
CA LYS A 53 6.66 2.16 11.85
C LYS A 53 5.55 2.35 10.83
N VAL A 54 5.62 3.40 10.01
CA VAL A 54 4.67 3.59 8.90
C VAL A 54 5.35 3.20 7.60
N ILE A 55 4.70 2.33 6.82
CA ILE A 55 5.20 1.74 5.59
C ILE A 55 4.27 2.17 4.46
N TYR A 56 4.82 2.79 3.43
CA TYR A 56 4.11 3.23 2.22
C TYR A 56 4.63 2.43 1.02
N PRO A 57 4.06 1.24 0.73
CA PRO A 57 4.45 0.46 -0.45
C PRO A 57 3.95 1.13 -1.73
N THR A 58 4.64 0.88 -2.84
CA THR A 58 4.19 1.30 -4.18
C THR A 58 3.67 0.08 -4.96
N ALA A 59 2.44 0.16 -5.45
CA ALA A 59 1.87 -0.85 -6.33
C ALA A 59 2.71 -0.96 -7.62
N PRO A 60 2.96 -2.18 -8.14
CA PRO A 60 3.68 -2.32 -9.40
C PRO A 60 2.87 -1.72 -10.56
N ALA A 61 3.58 -1.08 -11.49
CA ALA A 61 2.98 -0.59 -12.73
C ALA A 61 2.40 -1.76 -13.54
N ARG A 62 1.13 -1.64 -13.94
CA ARG A 62 0.41 -2.66 -14.72
C ARG A 62 -0.60 -2.01 -15.66
N PRO A 63 -1.02 -2.70 -16.74
CA PRO A 63 -2.14 -2.24 -17.55
C PRO A 63 -3.39 -2.07 -16.68
N TYR A 64 -4.08 -0.95 -16.84
CA TYR A 64 -5.32 -0.64 -16.11
C TYR A 64 -6.46 -0.44 -17.10
N THR A 65 -7.49 -1.30 -17.02
CA THR A 65 -8.61 -1.35 -17.96
C THR A 65 -9.36 -0.02 -18.07
N PRO A 66 -9.66 0.71 -16.98
CA PRO A 66 -10.32 2.03 -17.06
C PRO A 66 -9.47 3.09 -17.76
N MET A 67 -8.15 2.91 -17.82
CA MET A 67 -7.23 3.76 -18.57
C MET A 67 -6.90 3.19 -19.97
N ARG A 68 -7.80 2.37 -20.54
CA ARG A 68 -7.64 1.77 -21.87
C ARG A 68 -6.36 0.93 -22.01
N GLY A 69 -5.92 0.29 -20.92
CA GLY A 69 -4.74 -0.57 -20.89
C GLY A 69 -3.41 0.18 -20.73
N SER A 70 -3.43 1.51 -20.57
CA SER A 70 -2.22 2.26 -20.19
C SER A 70 -1.65 1.76 -18.86
N LEU A 71 -0.32 1.81 -18.73
CA LEU A 71 0.36 1.46 -17.49
C LEU A 71 0.05 2.47 -16.39
N SER A 72 -0.32 1.97 -15.22
CA SER A 72 -0.56 2.76 -14.02
C SER A 72 -0.18 1.95 -12.78
N ASN A 73 0.21 2.63 -11.70
CA ASN A 73 0.47 1.98 -10.41
C ASN A 73 -0.88 1.73 -9.72
N VAL A 74 -1.41 0.52 -9.89
CA VAL A 74 -2.70 0.11 -9.33
C VAL A 74 -2.57 -1.25 -8.65
N TRP A 75 -3.23 -1.41 -7.50
CA TRP A 75 -3.20 -2.65 -6.72
C TRP A 75 -3.87 -3.81 -7.46
N PHE A 76 -5.00 -3.54 -8.11
CA PHE A 76 -5.79 -4.50 -8.87
C PHE A 76 -6.48 -3.79 -10.04
N ASP A 77 -6.94 -4.56 -11.01
CA ASP A 77 -7.66 -4.03 -12.16
C ASP A 77 -9.16 -3.90 -11.88
N ARG A 78 -9.85 -3.06 -12.65
CA ARG A 78 -11.31 -2.88 -12.55
C ARG A 78 -11.90 -2.92 -13.94
N TYR A 79 -12.96 -3.71 -14.14
CA TYR A 79 -13.66 -3.69 -15.44
C TYR A 79 -14.34 -2.34 -15.69
N LYS A 80 -14.91 -1.73 -14.64
CA LYS A 80 -15.56 -0.42 -14.67
C LYS A 80 -15.31 0.32 -13.36
N ILE A 81 -15.43 1.64 -13.38
CA ILE A 81 -15.51 2.47 -12.17
C ILE A 81 -16.97 2.51 -11.72
N SER A 82 -17.44 1.39 -11.17
CA SER A 82 -18.81 1.21 -10.68
C SER A 82 -18.86 0.04 -9.71
N ASN A 83 -19.74 0.11 -8.72
CA ASN A 83 -19.99 -1.00 -7.79
C ASN A 83 -20.94 -2.05 -8.38
N ASP A 84 -21.61 -1.75 -9.50
CA ASP A 84 -22.54 -2.66 -10.18
C ASP A 84 -21.84 -3.56 -11.21
N CYS A 85 -20.54 -3.81 -11.03
CA CYS A 85 -19.78 -4.73 -11.86
C CYS A 85 -18.97 -5.70 -10.99
N PRO A 86 -18.70 -6.93 -11.50
CA PRO A 86 -17.86 -7.87 -10.79
C PRO A 86 -16.46 -7.31 -10.50
N GLU A 87 -15.86 -7.75 -9.41
CA GLU A 87 -14.47 -7.49 -9.11
C GLU A 87 -13.54 -8.31 -10.02
N HIS A 88 -12.34 -7.79 -10.29
CA HIS A 88 -11.32 -8.54 -11.01
C HIS A 88 -10.49 -9.41 -10.04
N THR A 89 -11.12 -10.46 -9.50
CA THR A 89 -10.59 -11.31 -8.40
C THR A 89 -9.18 -11.84 -8.65
N GLU A 90 -8.86 -12.31 -9.86
CA GLU A 90 -7.52 -12.81 -10.20
C GLU A 90 -6.41 -11.78 -9.90
N THR A 91 -6.68 -10.51 -10.13
CA THR A 91 -5.71 -9.43 -9.91
C THR A 91 -5.64 -9.00 -8.45
N ILE A 92 -6.75 -9.18 -7.73
CA ILE A 92 -6.84 -8.98 -6.28
C ILE A 92 -6.03 -10.05 -5.56
N ASP A 93 -6.22 -11.34 -5.91
CA ASP A 93 -5.53 -12.47 -5.28
C ASP A 93 -4.01 -12.34 -5.40
N VAL A 94 -3.53 -11.95 -6.58
CA VAL A 94 -2.10 -11.68 -6.81
C VAL A 94 -1.58 -10.59 -5.87
N MET A 95 -2.34 -9.52 -5.68
CA MET A 95 -1.92 -8.42 -4.81
C MET A 95 -2.05 -8.77 -3.32
N CYS A 96 -3.03 -9.58 -2.94
CA CYS A 96 -3.14 -10.14 -1.60
C CYS A 96 -1.90 -10.98 -1.25
N GLN A 97 -1.38 -11.80 -2.17
CA GLN A 97 -0.14 -12.55 -1.95
C GLN A 97 1.06 -11.63 -1.74
N ALA A 98 1.17 -10.56 -2.53
CA ALA A 98 2.24 -9.57 -2.43
C ALA A 98 2.20 -8.80 -1.08
N LEU A 99 1.01 -8.35 -0.67
CA LEU A 99 0.81 -7.66 0.61
C LEU A 99 0.97 -8.60 1.80
N ASN A 100 0.56 -9.87 1.69
CA ASN A 100 0.82 -10.87 2.72
C ASN A 100 2.32 -11.10 2.92
N SER A 101 3.11 -11.08 1.84
CA SER A 101 4.57 -11.19 1.95
C SER A 101 5.17 -10.01 2.74
N LEU A 102 4.65 -8.79 2.51
CA LEU A 102 5.05 -7.60 3.29
C LEU A 102 4.65 -7.72 4.77
N ILE A 103 3.45 -8.23 5.05
CA ILE A 103 2.99 -8.49 6.43
C ILE A 103 3.88 -9.54 7.10
N ASP A 104 4.22 -10.62 6.40
CA ASP A 104 5.06 -11.69 6.92
C ASP A 104 6.49 -11.20 7.22
N ASP A 105 7.01 -10.26 6.44
CA ASP A 105 8.31 -9.63 6.73
C ASP A 105 8.27 -8.79 8.02
N GLU A 106 7.18 -8.07 8.28
CA GLU A 106 6.99 -7.40 9.58
C GLU A 106 6.86 -8.37 10.75
N VAL A 107 6.20 -9.51 10.52
CA VAL A 107 6.10 -10.59 11.52
C VAL A 107 7.47 -11.21 11.80
N LYS A 108 8.29 -11.48 10.77
CA LYS A 108 9.67 -11.95 10.93
C LYS A 108 10.52 -10.95 11.71
N ASN A 109 10.25 -9.65 11.56
CA ASN A 109 10.89 -8.58 12.33
C ASN A 109 10.34 -8.44 13.77
N GLY A 110 9.51 -9.37 14.24
CA GLY A 110 9.04 -9.44 15.63
C GLY A 110 7.75 -8.68 15.92
N ILE A 111 7.08 -8.15 14.90
CA ILE A 111 5.79 -7.46 15.08
C ILE A 111 4.66 -8.49 15.06
N ARG A 112 3.91 -8.61 16.16
CA ARG A 112 2.75 -9.51 16.22
C ARG A 112 1.69 -9.08 15.20
N LYS A 113 1.01 -10.03 14.54
CA LYS A 113 -0.04 -9.74 13.53
C LYS A 113 -1.13 -8.79 14.06
N ASN A 114 -1.53 -8.93 15.32
CA ASN A 114 -2.51 -8.03 15.97
C ASN A 114 -1.97 -6.61 16.28
N ARG A 115 -0.73 -6.30 15.85
CA ARG A 115 -0.07 -5.00 15.95
C ARG A 115 0.33 -4.46 14.57
N ILE A 116 -0.19 -5.07 13.50
CA ILE A 116 -0.03 -4.61 12.13
C ILE A 116 -1.40 -4.10 11.65
N LEU A 117 -1.47 -2.82 11.31
CA LEU A 117 -2.64 -2.21 10.69
C LEU A 117 -2.40 -2.09 9.19
N LEU A 118 -3.37 -2.50 8.39
CA LEU A 118 -3.39 -2.29 6.94
C LEU A 118 -4.57 -1.36 6.64
N GLY A 119 -4.32 -0.31 5.87
CA GLY A 119 -5.37 0.63 5.50
C GLY A 119 -4.98 1.48 4.31
N THR A 120 -5.95 2.24 3.83
CA THR A 120 -5.80 3.25 2.79
C THR A 120 -6.58 4.49 3.20
N GLY A 121 -6.29 5.65 2.61
CA GLY A 121 -7.11 6.84 2.77
C GLY A 121 -8.26 6.79 1.76
N GLU A 122 -9.46 7.19 2.20
CA GLU A 122 -10.54 7.54 1.27
C GLU A 122 -10.41 9.03 0.90
N GLU A 123 -10.61 9.35 -0.37
CA GLU A 123 -11.31 10.59 -0.74
C GLU A 123 -12.77 10.23 -1.02
#